data_AF-A0A5C6UQD8-F1
#
_entry.id   AF-A0A5C6UQD8-F1
#
_cell.length_a   1.000
_cell.length_b   1.000
_cell.length_c   1.000
_cell.angle_alpha   90.00
_cell.angle_beta   90.00
_cell.angle_gamma   90.00
#
_symmetry.space_group_name_H-M   'P 1'
#
loop_
_entity.id
_entity.type
_entity.pdbx_description
1 polymer ?
#
loop_
_entity_poly.entity_id
_entity_poly.type
_entity_poly.pdbx_seq_one_letter_code
_entity_poly.pdbx_strand_id
1 'polypeptide(L)' 'MVWGPNGDDPLYSFEICPCCGTEFGYEDCTLKATRINRARWLEKGAPWFEVEKRPDDWDVNEQLSKIPAELL' A
#
# COMPACT_ATOMS: atom_id res chain seq x y z
N MET A 1 19.18 -0.28 -4.65
CA MET A 1 19.21 -1.44 -5.57
C MET A 1 17.86 -2.11 -5.44
N VAL A 2 16.94 -1.81 -6.36
CA VAL A 2 15.63 -2.45 -6.40
C VAL A 2 15.87 -3.79 -7.09
N TRP A 3 15.69 -4.88 -6.35
CA TRP A 3 15.79 -6.21 -6.94
C TRP A 3 14.52 -6.48 -7.76
N GLY A 4 14.59 -7.29 -8.80
CA GLY A 4 13.45 -7.55 -9.68
C GLY A 4 13.94 -7.82 -11.09
N PRO A 5 13.22 -8.61 -11.90
CA PRO A 5 13.69 -9.00 -13.23
C PRO A 5 14.05 -7.81 -14.14
N ASN A 6 13.48 -6.62 -13.86
CA ASN A 6 13.77 -5.38 -14.57
C ASN A 6 14.26 -4.23 -13.67
N GLY A 7 14.48 -4.44 -12.37
CA GLY A 7 14.92 -3.37 -11.44
C GLY A 7 13.88 -2.28 -11.15
N ASP A 8 12.64 -2.43 -11.63
CA ASP A 8 11.54 -1.46 -11.48
C ASP A 8 10.31 -2.07 -10.78
N ASP A 9 10.45 -3.25 -10.19
CA ASP A 9 9.32 -3.92 -9.54
C ASP A 9 9.15 -3.37 -8.10
N PRO A 10 8.06 -2.62 -7.83
CA PRO A 10 7.85 -1.99 -6.54
C PRO A 10 7.71 -3.01 -5.40
N LEU A 11 7.43 -4.28 -5.70
CA LEU A 11 7.38 -5.37 -4.71
C LEU A 11 8.74 -5.72 -4.11
N TYR A 12 9.83 -5.10 -4.55
CA TYR A 12 11.18 -5.42 -4.10
C TYR A 12 11.99 -4.18 -3.68
N SER A 13 11.31 -3.05 -3.49
CA SER A 13 11.95 -1.86 -2.91
C SER A 13 12.14 -2.00 -1.39
N PHE A 14 11.36 -2.89 -0.74
CA PHE A 14 11.25 -2.98 0.72
C PHE A 14 10.91 -1.63 1.37
N GLU A 15 10.36 -0.71 0.58
CA GLU A 15 9.91 0.58 1.09
C GLU A 15 8.61 0.40 1.85
N ILE A 16 8.41 1.27 2.83
CA ILE A 16 7.18 1.33 3.61
C ILE A 16 6.27 2.35 2.96
N CYS A 17 5.05 1.93 2.61
CA CYS A 17 4.05 2.83 2.06
C CYS A 17 3.72 3.95 3.08
N PRO A 18 3.92 5.24 2.75
CA PRO A 18 3.65 6.34 3.69
C PRO A 18 2.16 6.50 4.01
N CYS A 19 1.28 5.92 3.17
CA CYS A 19 -0.16 5.87 3.38
C CYS A 19 -0.54 4.79 4.39
N CYS A 20 -0.42 3.51 4.02
CA CYS A 20 -0.96 2.40 4.81
C CYS A 20 0.06 1.68 5.70
N GLY A 21 1.35 2.04 5.60
CA GLY A 21 2.43 1.44 6.38
C GLY A 21 2.86 0.05 5.93
N THR A 22 2.35 -0.43 4.79
CA THR A 22 2.72 -1.75 4.23
C THR A 22 4.16 -1.73 3.73
N GLU A 23 4.96 -2.69 4.15
CA GLU A 23 6.29 -2.94 3.61
C GLU A 23 6.22 -3.80 2.34
N PHE A 24 6.63 -3.23 1.20
CA PHE A 24 6.57 -3.90 -0.10
C PHE A 24 7.48 -5.13 -0.16
N GLY A 25 6.98 -6.25 -0.67
CA GLY A 25 7.71 -7.51 -0.77
C GLY A 25 7.69 -8.36 0.50
N TYR A 26 7.18 -7.82 1.61
CA TYR A 26 7.02 -8.55 2.87
C TYR A 26 5.55 -8.71 3.23
N GLU A 27 4.87 -7.59 3.50
CA GLU A 27 3.48 -7.59 3.95
C GLU A 27 2.48 -7.74 2.79
N ASP A 28 2.91 -7.50 1.56
CA ASP A 28 2.10 -7.65 0.35
C ASP A 28 2.66 -8.70 -0.64
N CYS A 29 3.58 -9.55 -0.17
CA CYS A 29 4.24 -10.60 -0.99
C CYS A 29 3.28 -11.60 -1.67
N THR A 30 2.00 -11.60 -1.28
CA THR A 30 0.93 -12.38 -1.94
C THR A 30 -0.33 -11.53 -2.06
N LEU A 31 -1.19 -11.84 -3.03
CA LEU A 31 -2.51 -11.21 -3.17
C LEU A 31 -3.36 -11.34 -1.90
N LYS A 32 -3.29 -12.49 -1.23
CA LYS A 32 -4.02 -12.72 0.02
C LYS A 32 -3.53 -11.79 1.14
N ALA A 33 -2.22 -11.68 1.33
CA ALA A 33 -1.63 -10.78 2.33
C ALA A 33 -1.97 -9.32 2.03
N THR A 34 -1.87 -8.94 0.75
CA THR A 34 -2.24 -7.62 0.25
C THR A 34 -3.68 -7.24 0.64
N ARG A 35 -4.65 -8.13 0.41
CA ARG A 35 -6.07 -7.89 0.77
C ARG A 35 -6.28 -7.80 2.27
N ILE A 36 -5.69 -8.74 3.04
CA ILE A 36 -5.82 -8.76 4.51
C ILE A 36 -5.28 -7.46 5.12
N ASN A 37 -4.12 -7.00 4.67
CA ASN A 37 -3.50 -5.81 5.24
C ASN A 37 -4.29 -4.53 4.91
N ARG A 38 -4.85 -4.43 3.70
CA ARG A 38 -5.75 -3.32 3.36
C ARG A 38 -7.07 -3.36 4.10
N ALA A 39 -7.69 -4.53 4.24
CA ALA A 39 -8.89 -4.68 5.06
C ALA A 39 -8.65 -4.21 6.50
N ARG A 40 -7.53 -4.64 7.12
CA ARG A 40 -7.14 -4.20 8.47
C ARG A 40 -6.89 -2.69 8.56
N TRP A 41 -6.31 -2.10 7.52
CA TRP A 41 -6.10 -0.65 7.46
C TRP A 41 -7.43 0.10 7.34
N LEU A 42 -8.34 -0.37 6.50
CA LEU A 42 -9.69 0.20 6.33
C LEU A 42 -10.54 0.05 7.61
N GLU A 43 -10.49 -1.09 8.29
CA GLU A 43 -11.19 -1.33 9.57
C GLU A 43 -10.77 -0.32 10.65
N LYS A 44 -9.54 0.18 10.59
CA LYS A 44 -9.02 1.22 11.51
C LYS A 44 -9.36 2.65 11.08
N GLY A 45 -10.12 2.82 10.01
CA GLY A 45 -10.45 4.14 9.46
C GLY A 45 -9.37 4.71 8.54
N ALA A 46 -8.57 3.85 7.90
CA ALA A 46 -7.53 4.24 6.95
C ALA A 46 -6.52 5.29 7.48
N PRO A 47 -5.90 5.06 8.66
CA PRO A 47 -4.97 6.03 9.23
C PRO A 47 -3.71 6.18 8.36
N TRP A 48 -3.22 7.42 8.19
CA TRP A 48 -1.94 7.67 7.52
C TRP A 48 -0.80 7.20 8.40
N PHE A 49 0.10 6.41 7.83
CA PHE A 49 1.31 5.97 8.52
C PHE A 49 2.29 7.14 8.73
N GLU A 50 2.56 7.90 7.67
CA GLU A 50 3.33 9.14 7.74
C GLU A 50 2.39 10.34 7.56
N VAL A 51 1.81 10.82 8.66
CA VAL A 51 0.79 11.88 8.66
C VAL A 51 1.26 13.16 7.95
N GLU A 52 2.54 13.52 8.09
CA GLU A 52 3.14 14.71 7.45
C GLU A 52 3.21 14.61 5.91
N LYS A 53 3.07 13.41 5.34
CA LYS A 53 3.05 13.16 3.89
C LYS A 53 1.63 13.03 3.33
N ARG A 54 0.59 13.17 4.15
CA ARG A 54 -0.80 13.09 3.70
C ARG A 54 -1.16 14.34 2.88
N PRO A 55 -1.69 14.18 1.65
CA PRO A 55 -2.23 15.33 0.92
C PRO A 55 -3.40 15.97 1.67
N ASP A 56 -3.52 17.30 1.57
CA ASP A 56 -4.57 18.07 2.27
C ASP A 56 -5.98 17.68 1.79
N ASP A 57 -6.12 17.43 0.49
CA ASP A 57 -7.35 17.05 -0.20
C ASP A 57 -7.53 15.53 -0.33
N TRP A 58 -6.78 14.75 0.46
CA TRP A 58 -6.83 13.31 0.36
C TRP A 58 -8.20 12.72 0.73
N ASP A 59 -8.74 11.88 -0.17
CA ASP A 59 -9.95 11.07 0.04
C ASP A 59 -9.65 9.57 -0.15
N VAL A 60 -10.15 8.77 0.79
CA VAL A 60 -9.94 7.31 0.78
C VAL A 60 -10.62 6.62 -0.39
N ASN A 61 -11.82 7.05 -0.77
CA ASN A 61 -12.58 6.41 -1.84
C ASN A 61 -11.93 6.70 -3.19
N GLU A 62 -11.46 7.94 -3.39
CA GLU A 62 -10.71 8.30 -4.58
C GLU A 62 -9.43 7.46 -4.71
N GLN A 63 -8.68 7.26 -3.62
CA GLN A 63 -7.51 6.39 -3.64
C GLN A 63 -7.88 4.95 -3.98
N LEU A 64 -8.89 4.37 -3.34
CA LEU A 64 -9.32 2.99 -3.59
C LEU A 64 -9.82 2.79 -5.03
N SER A 65 -10.44 3.82 -5.63
CA SER A 65 -10.91 3.77 -7.03
C SER A 65 -9.78 3.59 -8.04
N LYS A 66 -8.54 3.96 -7.68
CA LYS A 66 -7.34 3.83 -8.52
C LYS A 66 -6.65 2.47 -8.36
N ILE A 67 -7.14 1.62 -7.45
CA ILE A 67 -6.57 0.29 -7.17
C ILE A 67 -7.33 -0.77 -7.98
N PRO A 68 -6.63 -1.71 -8.66
CA PRO A 68 -7.27 -2.86 -9.30
C PRO A 68 -8.14 -3.65 -8.33
N ALA A 69 -9.31 -4.11 -8.77
CA ALA A 69 -10.26 -4.83 -7.92
C ALA A 69 -9.68 -6.13 -7.32
N GLU A 70 -8.73 -6.77 -8.00
CA GLU A 70 -8.03 -7.94 -7.44
C GLU A 70 -7.17 -7.64 -6.22
N LEU A 71 -6.83 -6.37 -6.00
CA LEU A 71 -6.02 -5.88 -4.89
C LEU A 71 -6.88 -5.16 -3.85
N LEU A 72 -8.21 -5.11 -3.96
CA LEU A 72 -9.08 -4.63 -2.88
C LEU A 72 -9.45 -5.78 -1.93
#